data_AF-A0A7C5IG38-F1
#
_entry.id   AF-A0A7C5IG38-F1
#
_cell.length_a   1.000
_cell.length_b   1.000
_cell.length_c   1.000
_cell.angle_alpha   90.00
_cell.angle_beta   90.00
_cell.angle_gamma   90.00
#
_symmetry.space_group_name_H-M   'P 1'
#
loop_
_entity.id
_entity.type
_entity.pdbx_description
1 polymer ?
#
loop_
_entity_poly.entity_id
_entity_poly.type
_entity_poly.pdbx_seq_one_letter_code
_entity_poly.pdbx_strand_id
1 'polypeptide(L)'
;PIIAYNGAMARLKKAEERRIIYHSPLSYIYADEIIDYCIENNFFLNFYLDDVLYASDREELRRYADIYSRQTGAVYHFIKDISVMKGKSPTKLILITDVENKDRFRTRDFQYGVFKSRFSDGTVKVMKTNPEYLEFINGNTDKGVALRKLSEYYEIPEEQIIAMGDGHNDIDMLECAGISAVPANAKDEVKRVADVVLEWDNNNAAVGNFLKEIL
;
A
#
# COMPACT_ATOMS: atom_id res chain seq x y z
N PRO A 1 -2.56 -3.07 -17.42
CA PRO A 1 -2.65 -3.66 -16.08
C PRO A 1 -2.25 -2.62 -15.02
N ILE A 2 -2.62 -2.83 -13.77
CA ILE A 2 -2.29 -2.01 -12.60
C ILE A 2 -2.00 -2.95 -11.43
N ILE A 3 -0.86 -2.77 -10.77
CA ILE A 3 -0.59 -3.31 -9.44
C ILE A 3 -0.92 -2.20 -8.43
N ALA A 4 -1.78 -2.50 -7.46
CA ALA A 4 -2.26 -1.56 -6.45
C ALA A 4 -2.05 -2.12 -5.04
N TYR A 5 -2.24 -1.27 -4.02
CA TYR A 5 -2.21 -1.65 -2.61
C TYR A 5 -0.91 -2.39 -2.21
N ASN A 6 0.24 -1.89 -2.66
CA ASN A 6 1.56 -2.49 -2.44
C ASN A 6 1.66 -3.97 -2.83
N GLY A 7 0.95 -4.36 -3.89
CA GLY A 7 0.95 -5.73 -4.38
C GLY A 7 -0.30 -6.52 -4.00
N ALA A 8 -1.09 -6.08 -3.03
CA ALA A 8 -2.27 -6.82 -2.60
C ALA A 8 -3.33 -7.00 -3.71
N MET A 9 -3.26 -6.23 -4.80
CA MET A 9 -4.13 -6.41 -5.96
C MET A 9 -3.41 -6.16 -7.28
N ALA A 10 -3.66 -7.01 -8.28
CA ALA A 10 -3.36 -6.74 -9.68
C ALA A 10 -4.63 -6.82 -10.52
N ARG A 11 -4.85 -5.84 -11.40
CA ARG A 11 -6.04 -5.77 -12.26
C ARG A 11 -5.73 -5.28 -13.67
N LEU A 12 -6.62 -5.58 -14.61
CA LEU A 12 -6.53 -5.11 -16.00
C LEU A 12 -6.96 -3.65 -16.17
N LYS A 13 -6.78 -3.10 -17.38
CA LYS A 13 -7.12 -1.69 -17.66
C LYS A 13 -8.65 -1.51 -17.70
N LYS A 14 -9.10 -0.25 -17.76
CA LYS A 14 -10.54 0.09 -17.89
C LYS A 14 -11.18 -0.55 -19.14
N ALA A 15 -10.44 -0.63 -20.26
CA ALA A 15 -10.90 -1.27 -21.49
C ALA A 15 -11.19 -2.78 -21.33
N GLU A 16 -10.65 -3.38 -20.28
CA GLU A 16 -10.79 -4.81 -19.93
C GLU A 16 -11.60 -4.95 -18.63
N GLU A 17 -12.56 -4.04 -18.43
CA GLU A 17 -13.50 -4.03 -17.31
C GLU A 17 -12.84 -4.02 -15.91
N ARG A 18 -11.57 -3.63 -15.82
CA ARG A 18 -10.78 -3.67 -14.57
C ARG A 18 -10.77 -5.05 -13.90
N ARG A 19 -10.87 -6.13 -14.68
CA ARG A 19 -10.86 -7.51 -14.17
C ARG A 19 -9.68 -7.74 -13.22
N ILE A 20 -9.96 -8.32 -12.06
CA ILE A 20 -8.95 -8.68 -11.06
C ILE A 20 -8.24 -9.95 -11.54
N ILE A 21 -6.91 -9.88 -11.59
CA ILE A 21 -6.02 -11.01 -11.93
C ILE A 21 -5.47 -11.65 -10.65
N TYR A 22 -5.15 -10.83 -9.67
CA TYR A 22 -4.64 -11.25 -8.37
C TYR A 22 -5.23 -10.36 -7.28
N HIS A 23 -5.60 -10.97 -6.16
CA HIS A 23 -6.05 -10.27 -4.97
C HIS A 23 -5.69 -11.08 -3.73
N SER A 24 -5.03 -10.43 -2.78
CA SER A 24 -4.60 -11.00 -1.51
C SER A 24 -5.11 -10.12 -0.38
N PRO A 25 -6.40 -10.27 0.00
CA PRO A 25 -6.97 -9.47 1.07
C PRO A 25 -6.35 -9.87 2.42
N LEU A 26 -6.34 -8.92 3.35
CA LEU A 26 -6.02 -9.16 4.75
C LEU A 26 -7.11 -10.05 5.37
N SER A 27 -6.72 -11.12 6.05
CA SER A 27 -7.67 -11.99 6.74
C SER A 27 -8.54 -11.19 7.71
N TYR A 28 -9.85 -11.45 7.70
CA TYR A 28 -10.80 -10.79 8.59
C TYR A 28 -10.43 -10.95 10.07
N ILE A 29 -9.76 -12.04 10.47
CA ILE A 29 -9.35 -12.25 11.87
C ILE A 29 -8.45 -11.11 12.35
N TYR A 30 -7.49 -10.68 11.52
CA TYR A 30 -6.60 -9.56 11.83
C TYR A 30 -7.28 -8.21 11.62
N ALA A 31 -8.15 -8.11 10.61
CA ALA A 31 -8.92 -6.88 10.37
C ALA A 31 -9.87 -6.57 11.54
N ASP A 32 -10.53 -7.59 12.08
CA ASP A 32 -11.44 -7.50 13.24
C ASP A 32 -10.68 -7.04 14.48
N GLU A 33 -9.46 -7.57 14.71
CA GLU A 33 -8.60 -7.11 15.80
C GLU A 33 -8.20 -5.63 15.66
N ILE A 34 -7.90 -5.18 14.45
CA ILE A 34 -7.56 -3.77 14.18
C ILE A 34 -8.81 -2.89 14.35
N ILE A 35 -9.99 -3.36 13.91
CA ILE A 35 -11.28 -2.70 14.14
C ILE A 35 -11.50 -2.51 15.63
N ASP A 36 -11.38 -3.57 16.43
CA ASP A 36 -11.59 -3.54 17.88
C ASP A 36 -10.65 -2.54 18.54
N TYR A 37 -9.36 -2.60 18.20
CA TYR A 37 -8.39 -1.66 18.70
C TYR A 37 -8.75 -0.20 18.37
N CYS A 38 -9.19 0.08 17.13
CA CYS A 38 -9.56 1.43 16.71
C CYS A 38 -10.82 1.93 17.41
N ILE A 39 -11.82 1.06 17.63
CA ILE A 39 -13.04 1.40 18.37
C ILE A 39 -12.68 1.71 19.83
N GLU A 40 -12.00 0.79 20.52
CA GLU A 40 -11.64 0.92 21.93
C GLU A 40 -10.78 2.15 22.22
N ASN A 41 -9.84 2.45 21.31
CA ASN A 41 -8.91 3.55 21.48
C ASN A 41 -9.36 4.82 20.77
N ASN A 42 -10.53 4.85 20.14
CA ASN A 42 -11.04 6.02 19.43
C ASN A 42 -10.13 6.54 18.29
N PHE A 43 -9.64 5.64 17.41
CA PHE A 43 -8.93 6.00 16.18
C PHE A 43 -9.87 6.00 14.97
N PHE A 44 -9.56 6.86 13.99
CA PHE A 44 -10.22 6.82 12.69
C PHE A 44 -9.58 5.74 11.81
N LEU A 45 -10.41 4.89 11.22
CA LEU A 45 -9.99 3.74 10.42
C LEU A 45 -10.62 3.80 9.04
N ASN A 46 -9.77 3.80 8.02
CA ASN A 46 -10.15 3.57 6.63
C ASN A 46 -10.17 2.08 6.35
N PHE A 47 -11.25 1.59 5.77
CA PHE A 47 -11.45 0.20 5.42
C PHE A 47 -11.70 0.06 3.92
N TYR A 48 -10.74 -0.50 3.19
CA TYR A 48 -10.88 -0.74 1.75
C TYR A 48 -11.39 -2.14 1.47
N LEU A 49 -12.63 -2.24 0.97
CA LEU A 49 -13.28 -3.50 0.56
C LEU A 49 -13.74 -3.36 -0.88
N ASP A 50 -13.37 -4.31 -1.74
CA ASP A 50 -13.80 -4.34 -3.15
C ASP A 50 -13.54 -3.01 -3.91
N ASP A 51 -12.39 -2.37 -3.63
CA ASP A 51 -11.98 -1.05 -4.17
C ASP A 51 -12.87 0.13 -3.72
N VAL A 52 -13.69 -0.08 -2.69
CA VAL A 52 -14.53 0.94 -2.04
C VAL A 52 -13.98 1.27 -0.66
N LEU A 53 -13.85 2.57 -0.39
CA LEU A 53 -13.37 3.09 0.90
C LEU A 53 -14.55 3.33 1.85
N TYR A 54 -14.50 2.69 3.01
CA TYR A 54 -15.46 2.87 4.09
C TYR A 54 -14.81 3.44 5.34
N ALA A 55 -15.58 4.19 6.14
CA ALA A 55 -15.21 4.62 7.47
C ALA A 55 -16.47 4.91 8.31
N SER A 56 -16.33 4.96 9.64
CA SER A 56 -17.43 5.37 10.52
C SER A 56 -17.82 6.83 10.31
N ASP A 57 -19.12 7.11 10.31
CA ASP A 57 -19.66 8.46 10.32
C ASP A 57 -19.67 9.05 11.73
N ARG A 58 -18.50 9.50 12.17
CA ARG A 58 -18.30 10.12 13.48
C ARG A 58 -17.81 11.55 13.32
N GLU A 59 -18.63 12.50 13.76
CA GLU A 59 -18.41 13.93 13.58
C GLU A 59 -17.05 14.37 14.12
N GLU A 60 -16.68 13.88 15.31
CA GLU A 60 -15.44 14.20 16.00
C GLU A 60 -14.18 13.65 15.31
N LEU A 61 -14.34 12.64 14.44
CA LEU A 61 -13.24 12.06 13.64
C LEU A 61 -13.29 12.47 12.16
N ARG A 62 -14.34 13.19 11.73
CA ARG A 62 -14.58 13.53 10.32
C ARG A 62 -13.42 14.30 9.67
N ARG A 63 -12.72 15.11 10.46
CA ARG A 63 -11.52 15.85 10.03
C ARG A 63 -10.45 14.95 9.40
N TYR A 64 -10.29 13.71 9.86
CA TYR A 64 -9.31 12.76 9.30
C TYR A 64 -9.72 12.28 7.92
N ALA A 65 -11.03 12.09 7.69
CA ALA A 65 -11.56 11.78 6.38
C ALA A 65 -11.30 12.94 5.40
N ASP A 66 -11.54 14.18 5.83
CA ASP A 66 -11.34 15.37 4.99
C ASP A 66 -9.88 15.56 4.59
N ILE A 67 -8.94 15.38 5.54
CA ILE A 67 -7.49 15.43 5.27
C ILE A 67 -7.13 14.37 4.23
N TYR A 68 -7.57 13.13 4.44
CA TYR A 68 -7.26 12.02 3.54
C TYR A 68 -7.86 12.22 2.14
N SER A 69 -9.12 12.65 2.04
CA SER A 69 -9.77 12.95 0.75
C SER A 69 -9.08 14.09 0.00
N ARG A 70 -8.66 15.15 0.70
CA ARG A 70 -7.93 16.26 0.06
C ARG A 70 -6.57 15.83 -0.48
N GLN A 71 -5.87 14.95 0.22
CA GLN A 71 -4.55 14.46 -0.20
C GLN A 71 -4.63 13.42 -1.32
N THR A 72 -5.67 12.59 -1.35
CA THR A 72 -5.72 11.39 -2.22
C THR A 72 -6.82 11.43 -3.29
N GLY A 73 -7.79 12.34 -3.16
CA GLY A 73 -9.02 12.33 -3.96
C GLY A 73 -9.99 11.20 -3.60
N ALA A 74 -9.76 10.47 -2.51
CA ALA A 74 -10.60 9.34 -2.12
C ALA A 74 -12.02 9.77 -1.75
N VAL A 75 -12.99 8.97 -2.19
CA VAL A 75 -14.42 9.15 -1.91
C VAL A 75 -14.82 8.15 -0.83
N TYR A 76 -15.38 8.64 0.26
CA TYR A 76 -15.79 7.81 1.39
C TYR A 76 -17.24 7.36 1.25
N HIS A 77 -17.46 6.09 1.60
CA HIS A 77 -18.76 5.52 1.90
C HIS A 77 -18.89 5.42 3.42
N PHE A 78 -19.47 6.45 4.01
CA PHE A 78 -19.66 6.49 5.45
C PHE A 78 -20.73 5.50 5.90
N ILE A 79 -20.41 4.77 6.95
CA ILE A 79 -21.28 3.80 7.60
C ILE A 79 -21.43 4.17 9.07
N LYS A 80 -22.53 3.74 9.70
CA LYS A 80 -22.84 4.13 11.07
C LYS A 80 -21.71 3.79 12.05
N ASP A 81 -21.16 2.59 11.94
CA ASP A 81 -20.10 2.10 12.82
C ASP A 81 -19.23 1.11 12.06
N ILE A 82 -17.91 1.16 12.23
CA ILE A 82 -16.97 0.31 11.48
C ILE A 82 -17.07 -1.16 11.88
N SER A 83 -17.63 -1.49 13.05
CA SER A 83 -17.88 -2.86 13.49
C SER A 83 -18.75 -3.68 12.55
N VAL A 84 -19.58 -3.04 11.69
CA VAL A 84 -20.36 -3.74 10.66
C VAL A 84 -19.47 -4.37 9.58
N MET A 85 -18.20 -3.97 9.50
CA MET A 85 -17.21 -4.56 8.61
C MET A 85 -16.53 -5.80 9.19
N LYS A 86 -16.83 -6.19 10.44
CA LYS A 86 -16.27 -7.41 11.02
C LYS A 86 -16.63 -8.65 10.21
N GLY A 87 -15.70 -9.59 10.13
CA GLY A 87 -15.82 -10.79 9.30
C GLY A 87 -15.63 -10.53 7.80
N LYS A 88 -15.27 -9.32 7.38
CA LYS A 88 -14.87 -9.00 6.00
C LYS A 88 -13.36 -8.94 5.90
N SER A 89 -12.82 -9.41 4.78
CA SER A 89 -11.38 -9.40 4.50
C SER A 89 -11.04 -8.20 3.60
N PRO A 90 -10.54 -7.07 4.14
CA PRO A 90 -10.24 -5.88 3.34
C PRO A 90 -8.98 -6.07 2.50
N THR A 91 -8.86 -5.33 1.40
CA THR A 91 -7.58 -5.23 0.66
C THR A 91 -6.54 -4.47 1.48
N LYS A 92 -6.99 -3.45 2.22
CA LYS A 92 -6.13 -2.54 2.98
C LYS A 92 -6.90 -1.86 4.10
N LEU A 93 -6.22 -1.63 5.22
CA LEU A 93 -6.68 -0.75 6.28
C LEU A 93 -5.70 0.42 6.47
N ILE A 94 -6.21 1.58 6.88
CA ILE A 94 -5.37 2.71 7.30
C ILE A 94 -5.90 3.29 8.60
N LEU A 95 -5.10 3.19 9.66
CA LEU A 95 -5.33 3.94 10.89
C LEU A 95 -4.74 5.34 10.70
N ILE A 96 -5.58 6.36 10.86
CA ILE A 96 -5.17 7.76 10.73
C ILE A 96 -4.89 8.34 12.11
N THR A 97 -3.70 8.91 12.27
CA THR A 97 -3.27 9.64 13.45
C THR A 97 -3.16 11.14 13.18
N ASP A 98 -3.08 11.92 14.25
CA ASP A 98 -2.88 13.36 14.18
C ASP A 98 -1.41 13.68 14.50
N VAL A 99 -0.70 14.25 13.53
CA VAL A 99 0.72 14.61 13.65
C VAL A 99 0.98 15.71 14.66
N GLU A 100 -0.02 16.55 14.95
CA GLU A 100 0.08 17.63 15.93
C GLU A 100 -0.29 17.16 17.34
N ASN A 101 -0.70 15.89 17.49
CA ASN A 101 -1.12 15.35 18.78
C ASN A 101 0.08 15.19 19.73
N LYS A 102 -0.02 15.84 20.90
CA LYS A 102 1.02 15.81 21.93
C LYS A 102 0.97 14.56 22.80
N ASP A 103 -0.11 13.79 22.76
CA ASP A 103 -0.19 12.52 23.46
C ASP A 103 0.59 11.45 22.69
N ARG A 104 1.70 11.00 23.29
CA ARG A 104 2.59 9.98 22.72
C ARG A 104 1.84 8.71 22.31
N PHE A 105 0.79 8.32 23.05
CA PHE A 105 0.04 7.10 22.79
C PHE A 105 -0.82 7.22 21.53
N ARG A 106 -1.03 8.43 21.00
CA ARG A 106 -1.81 8.67 19.79
C ARG A 106 -0.96 8.83 18.54
N THR A 107 0.36 8.89 18.69
CA THR A 107 1.28 9.08 17.57
C THR A 107 1.37 7.84 16.68
N ARG A 108 1.56 8.03 15.37
CA ARG A 108 1.79 6.94 14.41
C ARG A 108 2.93 6.03 14.84
N ASP A 109 4.02 6.57 15.38
CA ASP A 109 5.20 5.77 15.74
C ASP A 109 4.95 4.90 16.98
N PHE A 110 4.19 5.38 17.97
CA PHE A 110 3.77 4.53 19.09
C PHE A 110 2.86 3.40 18.60
N GLN A 111 1.87 3.74 17.75
CA GLN A 111 0.94 2.78 17.17
C GLN A 111 1.67 1.74 16.30
N TYR A 112 2.66 2.17 15.53
CA TYR A 112 3.53 1.27 14.79
C TYR A 112 4.23 0.27 15.71
N GLY A 113 4.76 0.70 16.87
CA GLY A 113 5.36 -0.19 17.85
C GLY A 113 4.38 -1.24 18.39
N VAL A 114 3.16 -0.83 18.74
CA VAL A 114 2.08 -1.73 19.21
C VAL A 114 1.79 -2.80 18.17
N PHE A 115 1.51 -2.40 16.94
CA PHE A 115 1.10 -3.34 15.90
C PHE A 115 2.27 -4.16 15.33
N LYS A 116 3.49 -3.61 15.30
CA LYS A 116 4.67 -4.36 14.88
C LYS A 116 5.03 -5.46 15.88
N SER A 117 4.83 -5.23 17.17
CA SER A 117 4.98 -6.27 18.20
C SER A 117 3.86 -7.32 18.13
N ARG A 118 2.64 -6.89 17.83
CA ARG A 118 1.45 -7.75 17.77
C ARG A 118 1.47 -8.69 16.56
N PHE A 119 1.89 -8.17 15.40
CA PHE A 119 2.01 -8.92 14.15
C PHE A 119 3.48 -9.21 13.82
N SER A 120 4.23 -9.67 14.82
CA SER A 120 5.67 -9.91 14.70
C SER A 120 6.02 -11.11 13.81
N ASP A 121 5.06 -12.02 13.61
CA ASP A 121 5.19 -13.20 12.74
C ASP A 121 5.09 -12.86 11.24
N GLY A 122 4.81 -11.59 10.90
CA GLY A 122 4.71 -11.13 9.53
C GLY A 122 3.39 -11.44 8.85
N THR A 123 2.39 -11.98 9.56
CA THR A 123 1.05 -12.26 8.99
C THR A 123 0.32 -11.00 8.50
N VAL A 124 0.63 -9.85 9.12
CA VAL A 124 0.17 -8.52 8.71
C VAL A 124 1.37 -7.64 8.45
N LYS A 125 1.45 -7.05 7.25
CA LYS A 125 2.47 -6.05 6.92
C LYS A 125 2.00 -4.69 7.42
N VAL A 126 2.68 -4.19 8.46
CA VAL A 126 2.44 -2.88 9.08
C VAL A 126 3.42 -1.86 8.51
N MET A 127 2.92 -0.77 7.93
CA MET A 127 3.75 0.21 7.21
C MET A 127 3.42 1.65 7.62
N LYS A 128 4.45 2.49 7.67
CA LYS A 128 4.32 3.95 7.84
C LYS A 128 4.44 4.60 6.46
N THR A 129 3.35 5.09 5.90
CA THR A 129 3.34 5.61 4.51
C THR A 129 3.34 7.12 4.43
N ASN A 130 2.62 7.78 5.34
CA ASN A 130 2.67 9.23 5.54
C ASN A 130 2.87 9.54 7.03
N PRO A 131 3.24 10.77 7.41
CA PRO A 131 3.34 11.20 8.81
C PRO A 131 2.16 10.78 9.69
N GLU A 132 0.95 10.77 9.14
CA GLU A 132 -0.32 10.46 9.80
C GLU A 132 -0.71 8.97 9.69
N TYR A 133 -0.26 8.26 8.65
CA TYR A 133 -0.87 7.00 8.22
C TYR A 133 -0.09 5.77 8.64
N LEU A 134 -0.81 4.86 9.30
CA LEU A 134 -0.36 3.51 9.58
C LEU A 134 -1.21 2.53 8.78
N GLU A 135 -0.57 1.84 7.83
CA GLU A 135 -1.25 0.94 6.90
C GLU A 135 -1.08 -0.52 7.29
N PHE A 136 -2.12 -1.30 7.02
CA PHE A 136 -2.14 -2.75 7.21
C PHE A 136 -2.61 -3.43 5.93
N ILE A 137 -1.81 -4.38 5.46
CA ILE A 137 -2.14 -5.26 4.35
C ILE A 137 -1.74 -6.70 4.70
N ASN A 138 -2.16 -7.65 3.86
CA ASN A 138 -1.75 -9.05 4.00
C ASN A 138 -0.21 -9.16 4.03
N GLY A 139 0.33 -9.93 4.98
CA GLY A 139 1.76 -10.17 5.13
C GLY A 139 2.43 -10.83 3.92
N ASN A 140 1.68 -11.69 3.22
CA ASN A 140 2.18 -12.52 2.12
C ASN A 140 2.09 -11.82 0.75
N THR A 141 2.08 -10.49 0.72
CA THR A 141 1.96 -9.73 -0.54
C THR A 141 2.99 -8.62 -0.65
N ASP A 142 3.48 -8.44 -1.86
CA ASP A 142 4.39 -7.39 -2.29
C ASP A 142 4.22 -7.15 -3.81
N LYS A 143 4.89 -6.11 -4.33
CA LYS A 143 4.80 -5.77 -5.75
C LYS A 143 5.40 -6.85 -6.65
N GLY A 144 6.40 -7.61 -6.19
CA GLY A 144 7.01 -8.70 -6.94
C GLY A 144 6.04 -9.88 -7.15
N VAL A 145 5.34 -10.32 -6.11
CA VAL A 145 4.30 -11.35 -6.19
C VAL A 145 3.22 -10.94 -7.19
N ALA A 146 2.74 -9.71 -7.12
CA ALA A 146 1.74 -9.19 -8.05
C ALA A 146 2.26 -9.08 -9.48
N LEU A 147 3.54 -8.70 -9.65
CA LEU A 147 4.20 -8.64 -10.95
C LEU A 147 4.30 -10.02 -11.59
N ARG A 148 4.74 -11.05 -10.83
CA ARG A 148 4.75 -12.45 -11.30
C ARG A 148 3.38 -12.93 -11.74
N LYS A 149 2.33 -12.60 -10.98
CA LYS A 149 0.95 -12.97 -11.35
C LYS A 149 0.49 -12.31 -12.66
N LEU A 150 0.93 -11.08 -12.94
CA LEU A 150 0.69 -10.45 -14.24
C LEU A 150 1.56 -11.07 -15.34
N SER A 151 2.82 -11.37 -15.05
CA SER A 151 3.77 -12.05 -15.95
C SER A 151 3.19 -13.38 -16.45
N GLU A 152 2.75 -14.23 -15.51
CA GLU A 152 2.07 -15.50 -15.76
C GLU A 152 0.82 -15.31 -16.64
N TYR A 153 0.00 -14.30 -16.34
CA TYR A 153 -1.24 -14.03 -17.09
C TYR A 153 -1.00 -13.62 -18.54
N TYR A 154 0.05 -12.83 -18.80
CA TYR A 154 0.40 -12.38 -20.15
C TYR A 154 1.34 -13.35 -20.88
N GLU A 155 1.76 -14.45 -20.23
CA GLU A 155 2.78 -15.39 -20.74
C GLU A 155 4.09 -14.68 -21.11
N ILE A 156 4.43 -13.62 -20.38
CA ILE A 156 5.68 -12.87 -20.54
C ILE A 156 6.68 -13.43 -19.52
N PRO A 157 7.87 -13.87 -19.94
CA PRO A 157 8.91 -14.31 -19.02
C PRO A 157 9.52 -13.12 -18.25
N GLU A 158 9.97 -13.34 -17.01
CA GLU A 158 10.50 -12.28 -16.14
C GLU A 158 11.69 -11.54 -16.78
N GLU A 159 12.50 -12.24 -17.58
CA GLU A 159 13.63 -11.70 -18.34
C GLU A 159 13.24 -10.61 -19.35
N GLN A 160 11.97 -10.53 -19.73
CA GLN A 160 11.41 -9.51 -20.62
C GLN A 160 10.72 -8.37 -19.88
N ILE A 161 10.82 -8.34 -18.55
CA ILE A 161 10.23 -7.30 -17.72
C ILE A 161 11.30 -6.29 -17.32
N ILE A 162 10.96 -5.01 -17.50
CA ILE A 162 11.71 -3.88 -16.94
C ILE A 162 10.90 -3.34 -15.74
N ALA A 163 11.52 -3.29 -14.56
CA ALA A 163 10.96 -2.64 -13.39
C ALA A 163 11.73 -1.36 -13.04
N MET A 164 10.98 -0.32 -12.64
CA MET A 164 11.56 0.93 -12.14
C MET A 164 10.86 1.37 -10.86
N GLY A 165 11.63 1.75 -9.85
CA GLY A 165 11.12 2.18 -8.55
C GLY A 165 12.20 2.84 -7.69
N ASP A 166 11.80 3.47 -6.59
CA ASP A 166 12.71 4.22 -5.71
C ASP A 166 12.43 3.99 -4.22
N GLY A 167 11.33 3.30 -3.90
CA GLY A 167 10.87 3.00 -2.56
C GLY A 167 11.28 1.60 -2.07
N HIS A 168 11.29 1.42 -0.76
CA HIS A 168 11.54 0.10 -0.17
C HIS A 168 10.46 -0.94 -0.59
N ASN A 169 9.24 -0.49 -0.86
CA ASN A 169 8.17 -1.35 -1.38
C ASN A 169 8.34 -1.72 -2.87
N ASP A 170 9.37 -1.21 -3.54
CA ASP A 170 9.73 -1.57 -4.92
C ASP A 170 10.79 -2.67 -4.99
N ILE A 171 11.51 -2.95 -3.90
CA ILE A 171 12.61 -3.94 -3.89
C ILE A 171 12.15 -5.29 -4.46
N ASP A 172 11.02 -5.82 -3.98
CA ASP A 172 10.53 -7.14 -4.42
C ASP A 172 10.20 -7.20 -5.93
N MET A 173 9.79 -6.08 -6.54
CA MET A 173 9.53 -6.04 -7.99
C MET A 173 10.79 -5.77 -8.81
N LEU A 174 11.77 -5.06 -8.25
CA LEU A 174 13.08 -4.85 -8.87
C LEU A 174 13.84 -6.17 -8.96
N GLU A 175 13.89 -6.95 -7.87
CA GLU A 175 14.52 -8.27 -7.84
C GLU A 175 13.83 -9.30 -8.74
N CYS A 176 12.55 -9.08 -9.05
CA CYS A 176 11.74 -9.97 -9.90
C CYS A 176 11.91 -9.70 -11.40
N ALA A 177 12.30 -8.48 -11.79
CA ALA A 177 12.37 -8.11 -13.19
C ALA A 177 13.70 -8.51 -13.83
N GLY A 178 13.69 -8.88 -15.11
CA GLY A 178 14.91 -9.16 -15.87
C GLY A 178 15.86 -7.98 -15.98
N ILE A 179 15.32 -6.76 -15.96
CA ILE A 179 16.08 -5.51 -15.85
C ILE A 179 15.41 -4.63 -14.81
N SER A 180 16.20 -4.16 -13.84
CA SER A 180 15.75 -3.25 -12.81
C SER A 180 16.54 -1.94 -12.85
N ALA A 181 15.84 -0.81 -12.79
CA ALA A 181 16.48 0.50 -12.78
C ALA A 181 15.88 1.42 -11.72
N VAL A 182 16.73 2.21 -11.08
CA VAL A 182 16.31 3.15 -10.04
C VAL A 182 16.76 4.57 -10.37
N PRO A 183 15.97 5.60 -10.08
CA PRO A 183 16.37 6.99 -10.33
C PRO A 183 17.47 7.44 -9.35
N ALA A 184 18.20 8.49 -9.70
CA ALA A 184 19.33 9.01 -8.91
C ALA A 184 18.96 9.37 -7.47
N ASN A 185 17.71 9.79 -7.23
CA ASN A 185 17.19 10.15 -5.91
C ASN A 185 16.69 8.95 -5.08
N ALA A 186 16.78 7.72 -5.60
CA ALA A 186 16.43 6.53 -4.84
C ALA A 186 17.32 6.36 -3.60
N LYS A 187 16.76 5.75 -2.56
CA LYS A 187 17.49 5.44 -1.33
C LYS A 187 18.62 4.45 -1.61
N ASP A 188 19.71 4.54 -0.85
CA ASP A 188 20.87 3.66 -1.04
C ASP A 188 20.53 2.17 -0.92
N GLU A 189 19.57 1.82 -0.06
CA GLU A 189 19.10 0.44 0.07
C GLU A 189 18.40 -0.09 -1.19
N VAL A 190 17.67 0.77 -1.90
CA VAL A 190 16.98 0.40 -3.15
C VAL A 190 17.98 0.37 -4.31
N LYS A 191 18.95 1.29 -4.32
CA LYS A 191 20.05 1.28 -5.31
C LYS A 191 20.89 0.01 -5.28
N ARG A 192 21.02 -0.63 -4.12
CA ARG A 192 21.82 -1.86 -3.97
C ARG A 192 21.21 -3.12 -4.60
N VAL A 193 19.89 -3.12 -4.85
CA VAL A 193 19.19 -4.29 -5.42
C VAL A 193 18.90 -4.14 -6.92
N ALA A 194 19.20 -2.98 -7.50
CA ALA A 194 18.90 -2.69 -8.90
C ALA A 194 20.11 -2.89 -9.81
N ASP A 195 19.86 -3.31 -11.05
CA ASP A 195 20.91 -3.50 -12.06
C ASP A 195 21.51 -2.18 -12.52
N VAL A 196 20.68 -1.13 -12.59
CA VAL A 196 21.05 0.19 -13.09
C VAL A 196 20.63 1.29 -12.12
N VAL A 197 21.59 2.10 -11.69
CA VAL A 197 21.33 3.39 -11.02
C VAL A 197 21.45 4.50 -12.05
N LEU A 198 20.34 5.20 -12.32
CA LEU A 198 20.29 6.24 -13.34
C LEU A 198 20.94 7.53 -12.86
N GLU A 199 21.49 8.31 -13.81
CA GLU A 199 22.01 9.66 -13.54
C GLU A 199 20.90 10.68 -13.26
N TRP A 200 19.71 10.44 -13.81
CA TRP A 200 18.54 11.31 -13.65
C TRP A 200 17.68 10.89 -12.47
N ASP A 201 17.08 11.88 -11.79
CA ASP A 201 16.05 11.66 -10.79
C ASP A 201 14.64 11.76 -11.39
N ASN A 202 13.63 11.60 -10.53
CA ASN A 202 12.22 11.72 -10.90
C ASN A 202 11.82 13.11 -11.44
N ASN A 203 12.54 14.18 -11.09
CA ASN A 203 12.30 15.53 -11.61
C ASN A 203 13.01 15.81 -12.94
N ASN A 204 13.98 14.97 -13.32
CA ASN A 204 14.78 15.07 -14.53
C ASN A 204 14.46 13.95 -15.54
N ALA A 205 13.22 13.47 -15.53
CA ALA A 205 12.67 12.51 -16.50
C ALA A 205 13.40 11.15 -16.56
N ALA A 206 13.86 10.61 -15.42
CA ALA A 206 14.58 9.33 -15.33
C ALA A 206 13.93 8.18 -16.14
N VAL A 207 12.63 7.98 -15.99
CA VAL A 207 11.89 6.94 -16.73
C VAL A 207 11.97 7.16 -18.23
N GLY A 208 11.77 8.40 -18.68
CA GLY A 208 11.75 8.72 -20.10
C GLY A 208 13.12 8.62 -20.77
N ASN A 209 14.20 8.98 -20.06
CA ASN A 209 15.55 8.87 -20.57
C ASN A 209 16.00 7.42 -20.63
N PHE A 210 15.79 6.64 -19.57
CA PHE A 210 16.15 5.22 -19.55
C PHE A 210 15.46 4.41 -20.66
N LEU A 211 14.14 4.62 -20.86
CA LEU A 211 13.42 3.91 -21.91
C LEU A 211 13.93 4.23 -23.32
N LYS A 212 14.48 5.42 -23.58
CA LYS A 212 15.08 5.76 -24.88
C LYS A 212 16.43 5.09 -25.13
N GLU A 213 17.12 4.67 -24.08
CA GLU A 213 18.42 4.00 -24.18
C GLU A 213 18.27 2.51 -24.48
N ILE A 214 17.14 1.91 -24.09
CA ILE A 214 16.94 0.45 -24.13
C ILE A 214 15.88 -0.01 -25.14
N LEU A 215 15.10 0.90 -25.74
CA LEU A 215 14.07 0.63 -26.77
C LEU A 215 14.35 1.41 -28.06
#